data_AF-A0A6P1E0I8-F1
#
_entry.id   AF-A0A6P1E0I8-F1
#
_cell.length_a   1.000
_cell.length_b   1.000
_cell.length_c   1.000
_cell.angle_alpha   90.00
_cell.angle_beta   90.00
_cell.angle_gamma   90.00
#
_symmetry.space_group_name_H-M   'P 1'
#
loop_
_entity.id
_entity.type
_entity.pdbx_description
1 polymer ?
#
loop_
_entity_poly.entity_id
_entity_poly.type
_entity_poly.pdbx_seq_one_letter_code
_entity_poly.pdbx_strand_id
1 'polypeptide(L)'
;MMQVVTRQQPSIHAAYQGAREEIPVTRRAVYDKFNGLKPEISAALVGDSAEQAGRVITSLEATRTPLLRDYRVKILDGNALGGREHRLDETRGQSAAPLPGKALVVFEPALEVITWMIPEVDADTQERAMLPRLEGA
;
A
#
# COMPACT_ATOMS: atom_id res chain seq x y z
N MET A 1 9.77 6.13 6.07
CA MET A 1 8.39 5.61 5.83
C MET A 1 7.98 4.59 6.89
N MET A 2 8.79 3.53 7.12
CA MET A 2 8.50 2.47 8.11
C MET A 2 8.09 3.00 9.48
N GLN A 3 8.86 3.93 10.07
CA GLN A 3 8.55 4.53 11.39
C GLN A 3 7.15 5.16 11.48
N VAL A 4 6.62 5.67 10.37
CA VAL A 4 5.27 6.27 10.35
C VAL A 4 4.20 5.20 10.24
N VAL A 5 4.41 4.21 9.37
CA VAL A 5 3.48 3.08 9.17
C VAL A 5 3.38 2.23 10.43
N THR A 6 4.49 2.00 11.13
CA THR A 6 4.52 1.28 12.42
C THR A 6 4.16 2.16 13.62
N ARG A 7 3.72 3.42 13.39
CA ARG A 7 3.35 4.40 14.41
C ARG A 7 4.44 4.74 15.44
N GLN A 8 5.71 4.47 15.13
CA GLN A 8 6.84 4.95 15.93
C GLN A 8 6.99 6.47 15.85
N GLN A 9 6.58 7.06 14.73
CA GLN A 9 6.56 8.50 14.50
C GLN A 9 5.19 8.93 13.94
N PRO A 10 4.64 10.08 14.34
CA PRO A 10 3.30 10.50 13.93
C PRO A 10 3.25 11.02 12.48
N SER A 11 4.40 11.37 11.89
CA SER A 11 4.47 11.90 10.53
C SER A 11 5.86 11.71 9.90
N ILE A 12 5.92 11.86 8.58
CA ILE A 12 7.19 11.88 7.83
C ILE A 12 8.08 13.02 8.32
N HIS A 13 7.50 14.17 8.66
CA HIS A 13 8.26 15.30 9.19
C HIS A 13 8.94 14.96 10.51
N ALA A 14 8.22 14.33 11.44
CA ALA A 14 8.76 13.90 12.72
C ALA A 14 9.84 12.82 12.54
N ALA A 15 9.63 11.87 11.63
CA ALA A 15 10.62 10.86 11.29
C ALA A 15 11.90 11.47 10.66
N TYR A 16 11.76 12.52 9.84
CA TYR A 16 12.90 13.24 9.28
C TYR A 16 13.70 13.99 10.35
N GLN A 17 13.02 14.67 11.29
CA GLN A 17 13.68 15.41 12.37
C GLN A 17 14.32 14.50 13.42
N GLY A 18 13.68 13.37 13.72
CA GLY A 18 14.15 12.39 14.71
C GLY A 18 15.05 11.30 14.11
N ALA A 19 15.53 11.46 12.87
CA ALA A 19 16.39 10.49 12.24
C ALA A 19 17.72 10.39 13.02
N ARG A 20 18.12 9.15 13.36
CA ARG A 20 19.37 8.89 14.10
C ARG A 20 20.61 9.29 13.28
N GLU A 21 20.53 9.08 11.98
CA GLU A 21 21.52 9.53 11.01
C GLU A 21 20.93 10.70 10.22
N GLU A 22 21.76 11.71 9.98
CA GLU A 22 21.32 12.89 9.24
C GLU A 22 20.98 12.49 7.79
N ILE A 23 19.78 12.86 7.35
CA ILE A 23 19.39 12.74 5.96
C ILE A 23 20.00 13.94 5.23
N PRO A 24 20.96 13.75 4.30
CA PRO A 24 21.81 14.82 3.77
C PRO A 24 21.10 15.69 2.70
N VAL A 25 19.77 15.77 2.75
CA VAL A 25 18.94 16.54 1.84
C VAL A 25 17.87 17.27 2.62
N THR A 26 17.38 18.39 2.08
CA THR A 26 16.34 19.16 2.76
C THR A 26 15.05 18.36 2.94
N ARG A 27 14.27 18.68 3.98
CA ARG A 27 12.90 18.17 4.16
C ARG A 27 12.07 18.30 2.89
N ARG A 28 12.21 19.43 2.17
CA ARG A 28 11.50 19.66 0.90
C ARG A 28 11.85 18.60 -0.14
N ALA A 29 13.13 18.33 -0.35
CA ALA A 29 13.58 17.30 -1.29
C ALA A 29 13.03 15.90 -0.95
N VAL A 30 12.87 15.58 0.34
CA VAL A 30 12.24 14.32 0.78
C VAL A 30 10.77 14.24 0.35
N TYR A 31 9.99 15.30 0.56
CA TYR A 31 8.60 15.35 0.13
C TYR A 31 8.47 15.38 -1.39
N ASP A 32 9.32 16.13 -2.09
CA ASP A 32 9.36 16.16 -3.55
C ASP A 32 9.63 14.76 -4.11
N LYS A 33 10.53 13.99 -3.48
CA LYS A 33 10.77 12.59 -3.85
C LYS A 33 9.53 11.72 -3.64
N PHE A 34 8.82 11.87 -2.52
CA PHE A 34 7.61 11.09 -2.23
C PHE A 34 6.45 11.44 -3.17
N ASN A 35 6.25 12.72 -3.48
CA ASN A 35 5.22 13.18 -4.40
C ASN A 35 5.49 12.69 -5.84
N GLY A 36 6.75 12.42 -6.19
CA GLY A 36 7.14 11.85 -7.49
C GLY A 36 7.18 10.31 -7.54
N LEU A 37 6.79 9.60 -6.47
CA LEU A 37 6.75 8.15 -6.50
C LEU A 37 5.58 7.67 -7.36
N LYS A 38 5.88 6.75 -8.29
CA LYS A 38 4.83 6.12 -9.08
C LYS A 38 4.09 5.07 -8.25
N PRO A 39 2.79 4.83 -8.49
CA PRO A 39 2.00 3.88 -7.70
C PRO A 39 2.58 2.46 -7.68
N GLU A 40 3.26 2.04 -8.75
CA GLU A 40 3.88 0.71 -8.86
C GLU A 40 4.97 0.48 -7.81
N ILE A 41 5.58 1.54 -7.28
CA ILE A 41 6.56 1.43 -6.19
C ILE A 41 5.88 0.93 -4.92
N SER A 42 4.65 1.38 -4.64
CA SER A 42 3.86 0.88 -3.49
C SER A 42 3.51 -0.59 -3.68
N ALA A 43 3.12 -1.00 -4.89
CA ALA A 43 2.84 -2.40 -5.21
C ALA A 43 4.08 -3.29 -5.02
N ALA A 44 5.23 -2.84 -5.55
CA ALA A 44 6.50 -3.54 -5.40
C ALA A 44 6.92 -3.66 -3.92
N LEU A 45 6.72 -2.61 -3.13
CA LEU A 45 7.03 -2.63 -1.69
C LEU A 45 6.17 -3.64 -0.94
N VAL A 46 4.87 -3.77 -1.27
CA VAL A 46 3.99 -4.80 -0.70
C VAL A 46 4.50 -6.20 -1.05
N GLY A 47 4.83 -6.46 -2.32
CA GLY A 47 5.36 -7.75 -2.76
C GLY A 47 6.68 -8.12 -2.09
N ASP A 48 7.64 -7.19 -2.04
CA ASP A 48 8.93 -7.38 -1.37
C ASP A 48 8.76 -7.64 0.14
N SER A 49 7.87 -6.89 0.79
CA SER A 49 7.58 -7.08 2.23
C SER A 49 6.94 -8.45 2.48
N ALA A 50 6.04 -8.90 1.60
CA ALA A 50 5.39 -10.19 1.70
C ALA A 50 6.37 -11.34 1.49
N GLU A 51 7.31 -11.21 0.54
CA GLU A 51 8.37 -12.19 0.32
C GLU A 51 9.24 -12.35 1.57
N GLN A 52 9.71 -11.23 2.13
CA GLN A 52 10.53 -11.23 3.33
C GLN A 52 9.77 -11.82 4.53
N ALA A 53 8.53 -11.42 4.74
CA ALA A 53 7.68 -11.94 5.81
C ALA A 53 7.41 -13.45 5.63
N GLY A 54 7.10 -13.89 4.42
CA GLY A 54 6.85 -15.28 4.07
C GLY A 54 8.05 -16.16 4.40
N ARG A 55 9.27 -15.73 4.06
CA ARG A 55 10.51 -16.46 4.42
C ARG A 55 10.63 -16.66 5.94
N VAL A 56 10.36 -15.62 6.72
CA VAL A 56 10.40 -15.70 8.19
C VAL A 56 9.32 -16.66 8.71
N ILE A 57 8.08 -16.51 8.26
CA ILE A 57 6.94 -17.35 8.68
C ILE A 57 7.21 -18.83 8.39
N THR A 58 7.70 -19.16 7.20
CA THR A 58 8.05 -20.53 6.82
C THR A 58 9.21 -21.06 7.68
N SER A 59 10.24 -20.26 7.92
CA SER A 59 11.39 -20.69 8.75
C SER A 59 11.01 -20.98 10.21
N LEU A 60 9.95 -20.34 10.70
CA LEU A 60 9.42 -20.55 12.04
C LEU A 60 8.33 -21.62 12.11
N GLU A 61 8.03 -22.29 10.99
CA GLU A 61 6.91 -23.23 10.86
C GLU A 61 5.55 -22.62 11.31
N ALA A 62 5.41 -21.31 11.14
CA ALA A 62 4.31 -20.51 11.69
C ALA A 62 3.14 -20.32 10.71
N THR A 63 3.09 -21.10 9.62
CA THR A 63 1.98 -21.04 8.65
C THR A 63 0.67 -21.44 9.31
N ARG A 64 -0.41 -20.74 8.98
CA ARG A 64 -1.75 -21.08 9.47
C ARG A 64 -2.32 -22.31 8.79
N THR A 65 -3.23 -22.97 9.48
CA THR A 65 -4.02 -24.08 8.91
C THR A 65 -4.72 -23.61 7.64
N PRO A 66 -4.58 -24.33 6.51
CA PRO A 66 -5.28 -23.98 5.28
C PRO A 66 -6.79 -23.91 5.49
N LEU A 67 -7.43 -22.87 4.93
CA LEU A 67 -8.89 -22.70 5.00
C LEU A 67 -9.65 -23.74 4.17
N LEU A 68 -9.03 -24.25 3.10
CA LEU A 68 -9.57 -25.28 2.25
C LEU A 68 -8.47 -26.31 1.94
N ARG A 69 -8.78 -27.58 2.15
CA ARG A 69 -7.84 -28.69 1.93
C ARG A 69 -7.40 -28.72 0.47
N ASP A 70 -6.10 -28.87 0.23
CA ASP A 70 -5.47 -28.99 -1.10
C ASP A 70 -5.56 -27.73 -1.99
N TYR A 71 -6.08 -26.61 -1.47
CA TYR A 71 -6.15 -25.34 -2.20
C TYR A 71 -5.33 -24.25 -1.50
N ARG A 72 -4.57 -23.48 -2.29
CA ARG A 72 -4.01 -22.21 -1.85
C ARG A 72 -5.08 -21.14 -1.94
N VAL A 73 -5.68 -20.79 -0.81
CA VAL A 73 -6.71 -19.76 -0.74
C VAL A 73 -6.08 -18.38 -0.75
N LYS A 74 -6.60 -17.50 -1.61
CA LYS A 74 -6.31 -16.07 -1.64
C LYS A 74 -7.61 -15.29 -1.55
N ILE A 75 -7.60 -14.17 -0.86
CA ILE A 75 -8.75 -13.28 -0.69
C ILE A 75 -8.43 -11.97 -1.39
N LEU A 76 -9.28 -11.60 -2.33
CA LEU A 76 -9.22 -10.31 -3.01
C LEU A 76 -10.12 -9.32 -2.26
N ASP A 77 -9.57 -8.17 -1.89
CA ASP A 77 -10.34 -7.10 -1.23
C ASP A 77 -9.94 -5.72 -1.76
N GLY A 78 -10.90 -4.81 -1.79
CA GLY A 78 -10.77 -3.47 -2.33
C GLY A 78 -10.87 -2.42 -1.23
N ASN A 79 -9.98 -1.42 -1.27
CA ASN A 79 -10.03 -0.29 -0.36
C ASN A 79 -9.95 1.03 -1.14
N ALA A 80 -11.00 1.84 -1.04
CA ALA A 80 -10.96 3.24 -1.45
C ALA A 80 -10.05 4.00 -0.48
N LEU A 81 -9.07 4.73 -1.01
CA LEU A 81 -8.14 5.47 -0.15
C LEU A 81 -8.87 6.64 0.51
N GLY A 82 -8.28 7.19 1.57
CA GLY A 82 -8.79 8.42 2.18
C GLY A 82 -8.31 9.65 1.41
N GLY A 83 -9.21 10.55 1.06
CA GLY A 83 -8.87 11.81 0.41
C GLY A 83 -7.93 12.62 1.30
N ARG A 84 -6.80 13.07 0.74
CA ARG A 84 -5.80 13.89 1.47
C ARG A 84 -5.80 15.35 1.03
N GLU A 85 -6.29 15.61 -0.18
CA GLU A 85 -6.42 16.94 -0.75
C GLU A 85 -7.90 17.32 -0.80
N HIS A 86 -8.25 18.38 -0.08
CA HIS A 86 -9.63 18.80 0.09
C HIS A 86 -9.97 20.09 -0.67
N ARG A 87 -9.01 20.68 -1.37
CA ARG A 87 -9.14 22.02 -1.98
C ARG A 87 -8.47 22.09 -3.35
N LEU A 88 -8.80 21.14 -4.22
CA LEU A 88 -8.38 21.20 -5.62
C LEU A 88 -9.10 22.35 -6.32
N ASP A 89 -8.37 23.16 -7.08
CA ASP A 89 -8.92 24.34 -7.75
C ASP A 89 -10.00 23.95 -8.77
N GLU A 90 -9.79 22.81 -9.42
CA GLU A 90 -10.69 22.16 -10.37
C GLU A 90 -12.05 21.78 -9.75
N THR A 91 -12.07 21.53 -8.44
CA THR A 91 -13.29 21.10 -7.71
C THR A 91 -14.08 22.25 -7.08
N ARG A 92 -13.58 23.49 -7.13
CA ARG A 92 -14.22 24.65 -6.45
C ARG A 92 -15.64 24.99 -6.97
N GLY A 93 -16.00 24.51 -8.15
CA GLY A 93 -17.35 24.67 -8.74
C GLY A 93 -18.27 23.46 -8.55
N GLN A 94 -17.81 22.40 -7.87
CA GLN A 94 -18.54 21.15 -7.70
C GLN A 94 -18.95 20.94 -6.25
N SER A 95 -20.13 20.36 -6.03
CA SER A 95 -20.57 19.95 -4.69
C SER A 95 -20.00 18.59 -4.27
N ALA A 96 -19.61 17.76 -5.24
CA ALA A 96 -18.98 16.48 -5.00
C ALA A 96 -17.50 16.66 -4.63
N ALA A 97 -17.04 15.93 -3.61
CA ALA A 97 -15.63 15.86 -3.26
C ALA A 97 -14.87 14.98 -4.27
N PRO A 98 -13.60 15.29 -4.59
CA PRO A 98 -12.79 14.40 -5.40
C PRO A 98 -12.62 13.07 -4.67
N LEU A 99 -12.89 11.97 -5.37
CA LEU A 99 -12.61 10.64 -4.87
C LEU A 99 -11.13 10.33 -5.09
N PRO A 100 -10.42 9.83 -4.06
CA PRO A 100 -9.05 9.39 -4.22
C PRO A 100 -9.00 8.02 -4.89
N GLY A 101 -7.81 7.65 -5.38
CA GLY A 101 -7.57 6.32 -5.95
C GLY A 101 -7.91 5.16 -5.00
N LYS A 102 -7.84 3.95 -5.55
CA LYS A 102 -8.15 2.69 -4.88
C LYS A 102 -6.91 1.81 -4.76
N ALA A 103 -6.97 0.89 -3.82
CA ALA A 103 -6.05 -0.23 -3.72
C ALA A 103 -6.84 -1.53 -3.71
N LEU A 104 -6.58 -2.39 -4.68
CA LEU A 104 -7.07 -3.77 -4.68
C LEU A 104 -5.93 -4.66 -4.19
N VAL A 105 -6.16 -5.46 -3.15
CA VAL A 105 -5.12 -6.23 -2.47
C VAL A 105 -5.45 -7.71 -2.42
N VAL A 106 -4.42 -8.55 -2.46
CA VAL A 106 -4.55 -10.00 -2.32
C VAL A 106 -3.98 -10.42 -0.98
N PHE A 107 -4.83 -10.92 -0.10
CA PHE A 107 -4.47 -11.46 1.20
C PHE A 107 -4.36 -12.99 1.15
N GLU A 108 -3.31 -13.54 1.74
CA GLU A 108 -3.10 -14.98 1.87
C GLU A 108 -3.26 -15.44 3.32
N PRO A 109 -4.40 -16.05 3.67
CA PRO A 109 -4.68 -16.45 5.05
C PRO A 109 -3.67 -17.43 5.65
N ALA A 110 -3.07 -18.29 4.83
CA ALA A 110 -2.05 -19.25 5.29
C ALA A 110 -0.79 -18.56 5.81
N LEU A 111 -0.47 -17.37 5.30
CA LEU A 111 0.68 -16.57 5.70
C LEU A 111 0.28 -15.36 6.57
N GLU A 112 -1.01 -15.03 6.64
CA GLU A 112 -1.51 -13.79 7.27
C GLU A 112 -0.85 -12.51 6.73
N VAL A 113 -0.55 -12.48 5.42
CA VAL A 113 0.04 -11.31 4.77
C VAL A 113 -0.70 -10.93 3.50
N ILE A 114 -0.66 -9.64 3.16
CA ILE A 114 -1.01 -9.16 1.82
C ILE A 114 0.17 -9.44 0.90
N THR A 115 -0.02 -10.27 -0.12
CA THR A 115 1.03 -10.70 -1.06
C THR A 115 1.07 -9.90 -2.35
N TRP A 116 -0.03 -9.22 -2.68
CA TRP A 116 -0.14 -8.44 -3.90
C TRP A 116 -0.98 -7.19 -3.70
N MET A 117 -0.67 -6.15 -4.47
CA MET A 117 -1.42 -4.89 -4.50
C MET A 117 -1.49 -4.35 -5.93
N ILE A 118 -2.69 -3.96 -6.34
CA ILE A 118 -2.97 -3.23 -7.56
C ILE A 118 -3.41 -1.82 -7.15
N PRO A 119 -2.56 -0.80 -7.33
CA PRO A 119 -2.97 0.58 -7.19
C PRO A 119 -3.75 1.03 -8.43
N GLU A 120 -4.81 1.78 -8.19
CA GLU A 120 -5.60 2.43 -9.23
C GLU A 120 -5.78 3.90 -8.85
N VAL A 121 -5.34 4.80 -9.73
CA VAL A 121 -5.40 6.24 -9.47
C VAL A 121 -6.77 6.80 -9.83
N ASP A 122 -7.48 6.15 -10.75
CA ASP A 122 -8.84 6.51 -11.12
C ASP A 122 -9.85 5.93 -10.12
N ALA A 123 -10.40 6.81 -9.30
CA ALA A 123 -11.38 6.48 -8.30
C ALA A 123 -12.72 5.99 -8.87
N ASP A 124 -13.00 6.21 -10.15
CA ASP A 124 -14.25 5.76 -10.78
C ASP A 124 -14.09 4.42 -11.51
N THR A 125 -12.85 4.00 -11.77
CA THR A 125 -12.57 2.67 -12.34
C THR A 125 -13.12 1.58 -11.44
N GLN A 126 -13.98 0.72 -12.01
CA GLN A 126 -14.62 -0.37 -11.29
C GLN A 126 -13.62 -1.53 -11.06
N GLU A 127 -13.61 -2.13 -9.88
CA GLU A 127 -12.60 -3.13 -9.47
C GLU A 127 -12.50 -4.36 -10.37
N ARG A 128 -13.61 -4.79 -10.99
CA ARG A 128 -13.66 -5.85 -12.00
C ARG A 128 -12.75 -5.57 -13.19
N ALA A 129 -12.61 -4.31 -13.59
CA ALA A 129 -11.72 -3.92 -14.68
C ALA A 129 -10.24 -4.18 -14.34
N MET A 130 -9.90 -4.31 -13.05
CA MET A 130 -8.55 -4.61 -12.59
C MET A 130 -8.26 -6.10 -12.51
N LEU A 131 -9.26 -6.99 -12.58
CA LEU A 131 -9.06 -8.44 -12.42
C LEU A 131 -8.06 -9.05 -13.41
N PRO A 132 -7.96 -8.62 -14.68
CA PRO A 132 -6.91 -9.12 -15.58
C PRO A 132 -5.48 -8.86 -15.05
N ARG A 133 -5.29 -7.85 -14.18
CA ARG A 133 -4.00 -7.54 -13.56
C ARG A 133 -3.66 -8.47 -12.38
N LEU A 134 -4.55 -9.40 -12.02
CA LEU A 134 -4.29 -10.47 -11.05
C LEU A 134 -3.61 -11.68 -11.68
N GLU A 135 -3.33 -11.67 -12.98
CA GLU A 135 -2.54 -12.73 -13.61
C GLU A 135 -1.16 -12.83 -12.93
N GLY A 136 -0.92 -13.95 -12.24
CA GLY A 136 0.31 -14.20 -11.47
C GLY A 136 0.25 -13.79 -10.00
N ALA A 137 -0.84 -13.16 -9.55
CA ALA A 137 -1.04 -12.76 -8.16
C ALA A 137 -1.33 -13.92 -7.21
#